data_AF-A0A377XB04-F1
#
_entry.id   AF-A0A377XB04-F1
#
_cell.length_a   1.000
_cell.length_b   1.000
_cell.length_c   1.000
_cell.angle_alpha   90.00
_cell.angle_beta   90.00
_cell.angle_gamma   90.00
#
_symmetry.space_group_name_H-M   'P 1'
#
loop_
_entity.id
_entity.type
_entity.pdbx_description
1 polymer ?
#
loop_
_entity_poly.entity_id
_entity_poly.type
_entity_poly.pdbx_seq_one_letter_code
_entity_poly.pdbx_strand_id
1 'polypeptide(L)'
;MSAFEQGKEVPNIITMPFWDVYMSIGGSGLTIGLLIAVMIATRRKEMKEIAKLSIGPGLFNINEPVIFGMPIMLNPILAIPFIITPLVTGSIGYFATLTGFAGKAVVMVPWTTPPLINAWLSTAGSMGAVVTQLICIVVAVLIYLPFVKIASRRADAAQRQVDNQQTANPV
;
A
#
# COMPACT_ATOMS: atom_id res chain seq x y z
N MET A 1 14.90 -3.89 21.22
CA MET A 1 16.22 -3.24 21.20
C MET A 1 17.20 -3.95 22.13
N SER A 2 16.88 -4.16 23.41
CA SER A 2 17.78 -4.78 24.41
C SER A 2 18.44 -6.13 24.02
N ALA A 3 17.71 -7.05 23.37
CA ALA A 3 18.29 -8.34 22.95
C ALA A 3 19.29 -8.20 21.79
N PHE A 4 18.94 -7.38 20.78
CA PHE A 4 19.78 -7.16 19.60
C PHE A 4 21.08 -6.42 19.96
N GLU A 5 21.00 -5.40 20.82
CA GLU A 5 22.16 -4.65 21.32
C GLU A 5 23.12 -5.53 22.14
N GLN A 6 22.60 -6.60 22.76
CA GLN A 6 23.38 -7.58 23.51
C GLN A 6 23.86 -8.75 22.64
N GLY A 7 23.66 -8.71 21.31
CA GLY A 7 24.01 -9.79 20.39
C GLY A 7 23.19 -11.07 20.57
N LYS A 8 22.08 -11.02 21.32
CA LYS A 8 21.17 -12.14 21.56
C LYS A 8 20.15 -12.25 20.43
N GLU A 9 19.67 -13.46 20.21
CA GLU A 9 18.60 -13.67 19.23
C GLU A 9 17.36 -12.84 19.55
N VAL A 10 16.79 -12.23 18.52
CA VAL A 10 15.60 -11.40 18.64
C VAL A 10 14.39 -12.33 18.75
N PRO A 11 13.64 -12.30 19.86
CA PRO A 11 12.63 -13.32 20.13
C PRO A 11 11.38 -13.19 19.26
N ASN A 12 10.99 -11.95 18.91
CA ASN A 12 9.72 -11.67 18.23
C ASN A 12 9.94 -11.23 16.78
N ILE A 13 9.19 -11.85 15.85
CA ILE A 13 9.15 -11.44 14.43
C ILE A 13 8.22 -10.23 14.27
N ILE A 14 7.03 -10.31 14.86
CA ILE A 14 6.02 -9.26 14.75
C ILE A 14 6.31 -8.19 15.81
N THR A 15 6.71 -7.01 15.32
CA THR A 15 7.05 -5.83 16.10
C THR A 15 6.49 -4.59 15.39
N MET A 16 6.49 -3.41 16.02
CA MET A 16 6.10 -2.17 15.33
C MET A 16 6.94 -1.91 14.07
N PRO A 17 8.28 -2.06 14.08
CA PRO A 17 9.08 -1.98 12.86
C PRO A 17 8.68 -2.98 11.76
N PHE A 18 8.25 -4.19 12.13
CA PHE A 18 7.73 -5.15 11.15
C PHE A 18 6.47 -4.63 10.45
N TRP A 19 5.55 -4.01 11.20
CA TRP A 19 4.36 -3.39 10.65
C TRP A 19 4.71 -2.29 9.64
N ASP A 20 5.62 -1.39 10.00
CA ASP A 20 6.04 -0.28 9.14
C ASP A 20 6.75 -0.78 7.87
N VAL A 21 7.50 -1.87 7.97
CA VAL A 21 8.24 -2.44 6.84
C VAL A 21 7.34 -3.21 5.88
N TYR A 22 6.41 -4.04 6.37
CA TYR A 22 5.67 -4.98 5.49
C TYR A 22 4.16 -4.73 5.39
N MET A 23 3.56 -3.99 6.32
CA MET A 23 2.10 -3.84 6.43
C MET A 23 1.60 -2.41 6.19
N SER A 24 2.50 -1.41 6.21
CA SER A 24 2.15 0.01 6.04
C SER A 24 2.94 0.72 4.93
N ILE A 25 3.24 0.00 3.83
CA ILE A 25 4.07 0.52 2.73
C ILE A 25 3.31 1.56 1.90
N GLY A 26 3.73 2.81 1.95
CA GLY A 26 3.02 3.94 1.35
C GLY A 26 1.83 4.42 2.18
N GLY A 27 1.75 4.04 3.46
CA GLY A 27 0.66 4.34 4.37
C GLY A 27 -0.24 3.13 4.65
N SER A 28 -1.39 3.39 5.27
CA SER A 28 -2.40 2.36 5.53
C SER A 28 -2.91 1.71 4.24
N GLY A 29 -3.15 0.39 4.29
CA GLY A 29 -3.65 -0.37 3.14
C GLY A 29 -2.65 -0.59 2.00
N LEU A 30 -1.38 -0.23 2.17
CA LEU A 30 -0.37 -0.24 1.13
C LEU A 30 -0.71 0.63 -0.09
N THR A 31 -1.12 1.87 0.18
CA THR A 31 -1.61 2.81 -0.83
C THR A 31 -0.62 3.12 -1.95
N ILE A 32 0.68 2.87 -1.78
CA ILE A 32 1.64 2.95 -2.91
C ILE A 32 1.28 1.96 -4.03
N GLY A 33 0.82 0.76 -3.67
CA GLY A 33 0.34 -0.23 -4.63
C GLY A 33 -0.93 0.24 -5.34
N LEU A 34 -1.84 0.90 -4.62
CA LEU A 34 -3.03 1.53 -5.19
C LEU A 34 -2.67 2.65 -6.17
N LEU A 35 -1.75 3.54 -5.80
CA LEU A 35 -1.30 4.64 -6.66
C LEU A 35 -0.73 4.13 -7.98
N ILE A 36 0.16 3.13 -7.92
CA ILE A 36 0.72 2.49 -9.11
C ILE A 36 -0.39 1.80 -9.91
N ALA A 37 -1.30 1.08 -9.26
CA ALA A 37 -2.42 0.41 -9.93
C ALA A 37 -3.35 1.41 -10.64
N VAL A 38 -3.63 2.59 -10.05
CA VAL A 38 -4.40 3.67 -10.67
C VAL A 38 -3.71 4.21 -11.91
N MET A 39 -2.40 4.45 -11.83
CA MET A 39 -1.63 4.94 -12.98
C MET A 39 -1.67 3.97 -14.18
N ILE A 40 -1.71 2.66 -13.91
CA ILE A 40 -1.73 1.60 -14.93
C ILE A 40 -3.16 1.30 -15.43
N ALA A 41 -4.14 1.16 -14.53
CA ALA A 41 -5.42 0.49 -14.84
C ALA A 41 -6.53 1.42 -15.33
N THR A 42 -6.49 2.72 -15.04
CA THR A 42 -7.57 3.65 -15.39
C THR A 42 -7.12 4.71 -16.39
N ARG A 43 -8.08 5.26 -17.14
CA ARG A 43 -7.90 6.45 -18.00
C ARG A 43 -8.64 7.68 -17.45
N ARG A 44 -9.43 7.54 -16.36
CA ARG A 44 -10.18 8.64 -15.76
C ARG A 44 -9.21 9.70 -15.21
N LYS A 45 -9.41 10.97 -15.63
CA LYS A 45 -8.54 12.09 -15.26
C LYS A 45 -8.55 12.32 -13.74
N GLU A 46 -9.71 12.33 -13.11
CA GLU A 46 -9.90 12.53 -11.66
C GLU A 46 -8.99 11.60 -10.84
N MET A 47 -9.10 10.28 -11.04
CA MET A 47 -8.30 9.30 -10.29
C MET A 47 -6.79 9.46 -10.56
N LYS A 48 -6.40 9.80 -11.80
CA LYS A 48 -4.99 10.05 -12.13
C LYS A 48 -4.44 11.30 -11.48
N GLU A 49 -5.20 12.39 -11.45
CA GLU A 49 -4.75 13.63 -10.82
C GLU A 49 -4.61 13.45 -9.31
N ILE A 50 -5.58 12.79 -8.65
CA ILE A 50 -5.45 12.44 -7.23
C ILE A 50 -4.21 11.57 -7.01
N ALA A 51 -3.98 10.55 -7.86
CA ALA A 51 -2.81 9.70 -7.74
C ALA A 51 -1.50 10.49 -7.88
N LYS A 52 -1.38 11.36 -8.88
CA LYS A 52 -0.19 12.21 -9.08
C LYS A 52 0.10 13.10 -7.89
N LEU A 53 -0.92 13.79 -7.37
CA LEU A 53 -0.80 14.67 -6.19
C LEU A 53 -0.39 13.89 -4.94
N SER A 54 -0.74 12.61 -4.88
CA SER A 54 -0.50 11.75 -3.72
C SER A 54 0.81 10.98 -3.77
N ILE A 55 1.49 10.87 -4.92
CA ILE A 55 2.76 10.12 -5.03
C ILE A 55 3.84 10.72 -4.12
N GLY A 56 3.95 12.05 -4.06
CA GLY A 56 4.93 12.73 -3.21
C GLY A 56 4.77 12.37 -1.73
N PRO A 57 3.61 12.67 -1.12
CA PRO A 57 3.30 12.28 0.26
C PRO A 57 3.36 10.75 0.46
N GLY A 58 2.86 9.97 -0.50
CA GLY A 58 2.82 8.51 -0.44
C GLY A 58 4.20 7.86 -0.38
N LEU A 59 5.22 8.48 -0.96
CA LEU A 59 6.61 8.01 -0.84
C LEU A 59 7.11 8.08 0.61
N PHE A 60 6.57 9.00 1.42
CA PHE A 60 6.86 9.14 2.84
C PHE A 60 5.74 8.53 3.72
N ASN A 61 5.00 7.57 3.17
CA ASN A 61 3.92 6.85 3.83
C ASN A 61 2.71 7.71 4.29
N ILE A 62 2.59 8.94 3.79
CA ILE A 62 1.47 9.86 4.05
C ILE A 62 0.40 9.63 2.98
N ASN A 63 -0.80 9.21 3.38
CA ASN A 63 -1.81 8.70 2.44
C ASN A 63 -3.21 9.29 2.57
N GLU A 64 -3.40 10.29 3.41
CA GLU A 64 -4.63 11.06 3.55
C GLU A 64 -5.11 11.63 2.20
N PRO A 65 -4.23 12.18 1.33
CA PRO A 65 -4.66 12.64 0.00
C PRO A 65 -5.30 11.54 -0.85
N VAL A 66 -4.88 10.28 -0.68
CA VAL A 66 -5.43 9.13 -1.39
C VAL A 66 -6.74 8.67 -0.76
N ILE A 67 -6.74 8.49 0.56
CA ILE A 67 -7.90 7.98 1.31
C ILE A 67 -9.10 8.88 1.13
N PHE A 68 -8.89 10.20 1.25
CA PHE A 68 -9.96 11.18 1.11
C PHE A 68 -10.21 11.60 -0.34
N GLY A 69 -9.17 11.66 -1.18
CA GLY A 69 -9.30 12.06 -2.57
C GLY A 69 -10.01 11.00 -3.43
N MET A 70 -9.68 9.72 -3.24
CA MET A 70 -10.38 8.60 -3.87
C MET A 70 -11.18 7.87 -2.79
N PRO A 71 -12.35 8.36 -2.35
CA PRO A 71 -12.95 8.09 -1.04
C PRO A 71 -13.00 6.60 -0.69
N ILE A 72 -11.88 6.06 -0.17
CA ILE A 72 -11.62 4.61 -0.14
C ILE A 72 -12.60 3.98 0.84
N MET A 73 -12.79 4.65 1.98
CA MET A 73 -13.69 4.22 3.05
C MET A 73 -15.16 4.21 2.63
N LEU A 74 -15.55 5.09 1.69
CA LEU A 74 -16.93 5.16 1.19
C LEU A 74 -17.17 4.29 -0.05
N ASN A 75 -16.11 3.73 -0.62
CA ASN A 75 -16.17 2.85 -1.79
C ASN A 75 -15.84 1.41 -1.37
N PRO A 76 -16.85 0.54 -1.15
CA PRO A 76 -16.63 -0.84 -0.74
C PRO A 76 -15.70 -1.62 -1.68
N ILE A 77 -15.64 -1.25 -2.97
CA ILE A 77 -14.78 -1.91 -3.96
C ILE A 77 -13.31 -1.64 -3.67
N LEU A 78 -12.96 -0.44 -3.20
CA LEU A 78 -11.59 -0.08 -2.83
C LEU A 78 -11.28 -0.39 -1.35
N ALA A 79 -12.29 -0.42 -0.49
CA ALA A 79 -12.14 -0.84 0.91
C ALA A 79 -11.69 -2.32 1.04
N ILE A 80 -12.20 -3.21 0.19
CA ILE A 80 -11.81 -4.63 0.19
C ILE A 80 -10.30 -4.83 0.00
N PRO A 81 -9.66 -4.37 -1.10
CA PRO A 81 -8.23 -4.52 -1.28
C PRO A 81 -7.43 -3.71 -0.24
N PHE A 82 -7.97 -2.60 0.27
CA PHE A 82 -7.34 -1.82 1.35
C PHE A 82 -7.16 -2.62 2.64
N ILE A 83 -8.11 -3.48 2.98
CA ILE A 83 -8.02 -4.34 4.18
C ILE A 83 -7.21 -5.60 3.91
N ILE A 84 -7.39 -6.22 2.75
CA ILE A 84 -6.77 -7.52 2.44
C ILE A 84 -5.27 -7.36 2.15
N THR A 85 -4.85 -6.28 1.48
CA THR A 85 -3.46 -6.12 1.05
C THR A 85 -2.46 -6.16 2.21
N PRO A 86 -2.65 -5.42 3.32
CA PRO A 86 -1.76 -5.51 4.49
C PRO A 86 -1.68 -6.91 5.10
N LEU A 87 -2.78 -7.67 5.09
CA LEU A 87 -2.80 -9.03 5.62
C LEU A 87 -1.96 -9.97 4.75
N VAL A 88 -2.06 -9.83 3.44
CA VAL A 88 -1.27 -10.61 2.48
C VAL A 88 0.21 -10.25 2.58
N THR A 89 0.56 -8.97 2.56
CA THR A 89 1.97 -8.55 2.62
C THR A 89 2.61 -8.78 3.98
N GLY A 90 1.84 -8.63 5.06
CA GLY A 90 2.24 -9.05 6.40
C GLY A 90 2.54 -10.54 6.47
N SER A 91 1.70 -11.38 5.85
CA SER A 91 1.95 -12.82 5.77
C SER A 91 3.23 -13.15 4.98
N ILE A 92 3.45 -12.49 3.83
CA ILE A 92 4.68 -12.63 3.04
C ILE A 92 5.91 -12.23 3.87
N GLY A 93 5.87 -11.07 4.53
CA GLY A 93 6.95 -10.61 5.40
C GLY A 93 7.22 -11.57 6.55
N TYR A 94 6.17 -12.12 7.16
CA TYR A 94 6.27 -13.07 8.26
C TYR A 94 6.98 -14.35 7.83
N PHE A 95 6.54 -14.98 6.73
CA PHE A 95 7.17 -16.20 6.23
C PHE A 95 8.59 -15.96 5.70
N ALA A 96 8.84 -14.82 5.06
CA ALA A 96 10.20 -14.46 4.63
C ALA A 96 11.15 -14.28 5.82
N THR A 97 10.65 -13.73 6.94
CA THR A 97 11.45 -13.61 8.17
C THR A 97 11.62 -14.95 8.87
N LEU A 98 10.58 -15.79 8.86
CA LEU A 98 10.59 -17.12 9.48
C LEU A 98 11.58 -18.07 8.80
N THR A 99 11.68 -18.03 7.47
CA THR A 99 12.62 -18.87 6.70
C THR A 99 14.07 -18.34 6.74
N GLY A 100 14.30 -17.19 7.36
CA GLY A 100 15.60 -16.53 7.42
C GLY A 100 16.00 -15.80 6.12
N PHE A 101 15.10 -15.74 5.13
CA PHE A 101 15.35 -14.96 3.92
C PHE A 101 15.42 -13.46 4.21
N ALA A 102 14.48 -12.94 5.00
CA ALA A 102 14.47 -11.57 5.50
C ALA A 102 14.99 -11.51 6.94
N GLY A 103 15.79 -10.49 7.25
CA GLY A 103 16.22 -10.21 8.62
C GLY A 103 15.05 -9.74 9.49
N LYS A 104 15.10 -10.04 10.78
CA LYS A 104 14.12 -9.52 11.75
C LYS A 104 14.24 -8.00 11.87
N ALA A 105 13.11 -7.31 11.98
CA ALA A 105 13.10 -5.86 12.19
C ALA A 105 13.41 -5.54 13.67
N VAL A 106 14.56 -4.90 13.88
CA VAL A 106 15.22 -4.72 15.18
C VAL A 106 15.44 -3.25 15.55
N VAL A 107 15.52 -2.38 14.55
CA VAL A 107 15.67 -0.94 14.71
C VAL A 107 14.34 -0.26 14.43
N MET A 108 13.93 0.65 15.31
CA MET A 108 12.77 1.52 15.05
C MET A 108 13.24 2.72 14.26
N VAL A 109 12.82 2.77 13.01
CA VAL A 109 13.08 3.87 12.08
C VAL A 109 11.80 4.71 11.99
N PRO A 110 11.87 6.03 11.76
CA PRO A 110 10.66 6.83 11.56
C PRO A 110 9.78 6.23 10.46
N TRP A 111 8.49 6.07 10.74
CA TRP A 111 7.53 5.44 9.82
C TRP A 111 7.39 6.21 8.49
N THR A 112 7.77 7.48 8.44
CA THR A 112 7.81 8.30 7.21
C THR A 112 9.02 8.01 6.33
N THR A 113 9.93 7.13 6.75
CA THR A 113 11.11 6.77 5.96
C THR A 113 10.67 6.07 4.68
N PRO A 114 11.21 6.48 3.51
CA PRO A 114 10.79 5.91 2.24
C PRO A 114 10.90 4.37 2.21
N PRO A 115 9.97 3.70 1.53
CA PRO A 115 10.05 2.27 1.26
C PRO A 115 11.42 1.88 0.69
N LEU A 116 11.79 0.62 0.89
CA LEU A 116 13.09 -0.01 0.59
C LEU A 116 14.21 0.44 1.52
N ILE A 117 14.34 1.75 1.77
CA ILE A 117 15.31 2.29 2.73
C ILE A 117 14.89 1.89 4.16
N ASN A 118 13.60 2.02 4.48
CA ASN A 118 13.10 1.64 5.80
C ASN A 118 13.29 0.14 6.10
N ALA A 119 13.11 -0.75 5.11
CA ALA A 119 13.34 -2.19 5.26
C ALA A 119 14.81 -2.48 5.57
N TRP A 120 15.72 -1.86 4.83
CA TRP A 120 17.15 -2.05 5.03
C TRP A 120 17.60 -1.59 6.42
N LEU A 121 17.20 -0.37 6.81
CA LEU A 121 17.57 0.22 8.10
C LEU A 121 16.94 -0.54 9.28
N SER A 122 15.65 -0.87 9.19
CA SER A 122 14.92 -1.52 10.29
C SER A 122 15.43 -2.93 10.56
N THR A 123 16.00 -3.60 9.55
CA THR A 123 16.51 -4.98 9.65
C THR A 123 18.04 -5.04 9.78
N ALA A 124 18.68 -3.93 10.17
CA ALA A 124 20.13 -3.82 10.35
C ALA A 124 20.95 -4.29 9.13
N GLY A 125 20.44 -4.00 7.92
CA GLY A 125 21.17 -4.19 6.68
C GLY A 125 20.71 -5.38 5.82
N SER A 126 19.59 -6.05 6.14
CA SER A 126 19.16 -7.24 5.40
C SER A 126 18.70 -6.91 3.97
N MET A 127 19.44 -7.40 2.97
CA MET A 127 19.02 -7.33 1.56
C MET A 127 17.76 -8.14 1.28
N GLY A 128 17.59 -9.30 1.93
CA GLY A 128 16.40 -10.11 1.76
C GLY A 128 15.14 -9.41 2.27
N ALA A 129 15.25 -8.54 3.27
CA ALA A 129 14.14 -7.70 3.71
C ALA A 129 13.71 -6.68 2.64
N VAL A 130 14.67 -6.04 1.97
CA VAL A 130 14.43 -5.09 0.87
C VAL A 130 13.76 -5.80 -0.31
N VAL A 131 14.27 -6.97 -0.69
CA VAL A 131 13.69 -7.79 -1.77
C VAL A 131 12.26 -8.23 -1.41
N THR A 132 12.04 -8.66 -0.17
CA THR A 132 10.70 -9.03 0.32
C THR A 132 9.74 -7.85 0.26
N GLN A 133 10.18 -6.66 0.66
CA GLN A 133 9.35 -5.46 0.60
C GLN A 133 9.00 -5.06 -0.84
N LEU A 134 9.96 -5.21 -1.77
CA LEU A 134 9.70 -5.02 -3.20
C LEU A 134 8.64 -6.01 -3.72
N ILE A 135 8.72 -7.28 -3.33
CA ILE A 135 7.70 -8.29 -3.65
C ILE A 135 6.34 -7.88 -3.08
N CYS A 136 6.29 -7.40 -1.83
CA CYS A 136 5.06 -6.90 -1.21
C CYS A 136 4.44 -5.75 -2.01
N ILE A 137 5.25 -4.80 -2.52
CA ILE A 137 4.76 -3.71 -3.37
C ILE A 137 4.17 -4.27 -4.68
N VAL A 138 4.86 -5.21 -5.34
CA VAL A 138 4.35 -5.83 -6.57
C VAL A 138 3.03 -6.57 -6.31
N VAL A 139 2.96 -7.34 -5.24
CA VAL A 139 1.73 -8.05 -4.84
C VAL A 139 0.60 -7.07 -4.53
N ALA A 140 0.88 -5.97 -3.83
CA ALA A 140 -0.10 -4.91 -3.58
C ALA A 140 -0.65 -4.35 -4.90
N VAL A 141 0.21 -4.04 -5.87
CA VAL A 141 -0.24 -3.59 -7.20
C VAL A 141 -1.15 -4.63 -7.85
N LEU A 142 -0.73 -5.90 -7.86
CA LEU A 142 -1.52 -6.98 -8.46
C LEU A 142 -2.90 -7.16 -7.79
N ILE A 143 -2.96 -7.02 -6.46
CA ILE A 143 -4.23 -7.05 -5.72
C ILE A 143 -5.10 -5.86 -6.10
N TYR A 144 -4.56 -4.65 -6.14
CA TYR A 144 -5.35 -3.43 -6.42
C TYR A 144 -5.83 -3.31 -7.87
N LEU A 145 -5.05 -3.79 -8.85
CA LEU A 145 -5.36 -3.69 -10.27
C LEU A 145 -6.80 -4.08 -10.65
N PRO A 146 -7.34 -5.26 -10.29
CA PRO A 146 -8.70 -5.64 -10.63
C PRO A 146 -9.75 -4.70 -10.00
N PHE A 147 -9.57 -4.32 -8.73
CA PHE A 147 -10.54 -3.47 -8.03
C PHE A 147 -10.56 -2.05 -8.58
N VAL A 148 -9.41 -1.48 -8.90
CA VAL A 148 -9.31 -0.16 -9.56
C VAL A 148 -10.04 -0.19 -10.90
N LYS A 149 -9.85 -1.24 -11.70
CA LYS A 149 -10.53 -1.39 -13.00
C LYS A 149 -12.04 -1.50 -12.85
N ILE A 150 -12.52 -2.23 -11.84
CA ILE A 150 -13.96 -2.37 -11.54
C ILE A 150 -14.54 -1.03 -11.05
N ALA A 151 -13.86 -0.37 -10.11
CA ALA A 151 -14.29 0.92 -9.56
C ALA A 151 -14.38 1.98 -10.66
N SER A 152 -13.38 2.06 -11.54
CA SER A 152 -13.37 2.97 -12.69
C SER A 152 -14.55 2.72 -13.64
N ARG A 153 -14.78 1.45 -14.01
CA ARG A 153 -15.91 1.07 -14.88
C ARG A 153 -17.28 1.41 -14.28
N ARG A 154 -17.47 1.20 -12.98
CA ARG A 154 -18.74 1.56 -12.32
C ARG A 154 -18.97 3.06 -12.30
N ALA A 155 -17.93 3.84 -12.05
CA ALA A 155 -18.03 5.29 -12.07
C ALA A 155 -18.35 5.82 -13.47
N ASP A 156 -17.73 5.27 -14.52
CA ASP A 156 -18.06 5.62 -15.91
C ASP A 156 -19.52 5.26 -16.27
N ALA A 157 -20.02 4.11 -15.80
CA ALA A 157 -21.40 3.71 -16.03
C ALA A 157 -22.40 4.63 -15.31
N ALA A 158 -22.11 5.01 -14.06
CA ALA A 158 -22.92 5.95 -13.30
C ALA A 158 -22.96 7.34 -13.97
N GLN A 159 -21.82 7.85 -14.43
CA GLN A 159 -21.76 9.14 -15.14
C GLN A 159 -22.62 9.13 -16.41
N ARG A 160 -22.53 8.07 -17.22
CA ARG A 160 -23.35 7.94 -18.44
C ARG A 160 -24.84 7.89 -18.15
N GLN A 161 -25.26 7.31 -17.03
CA GLN A 161 -26.68 7.30 -16.65
C GLN A 161 -27.17 8.71 -16.30
N VAL A 162 -26.36 9.50 -15.59
CA VAL A 162 -26.67 10.90 -15.27
C VAL A 162 -26.77 11.73 -16.55
N ASP A 163 -25.80 11.61 -17.46
CA ASP A 163 -25.79 12.33 -18.74
C ASP A 163 -27.01 11.96 -19.61
N ASN A 164 -27.38 10.67 -19.65
CA ASN A 164 -28.56 10.19 -20.38
C ASN A 164 -29.88 10.68 -19.76
N GLN A 165 -29.97 10.81 -18.43
CA GLN A 165 -31.15 11.35 -17.77
C GLN A 165 -31.31 12.86 -18.02
N GLN A 166 -30.21 13.61 -18.03
CA GLN A 166 -30.22 15.04 -18.35
C GLN A 166 -30.60 15.31 -19.80
N THR A 167 -30.17 14.47 -20.74
CA THR A 167 -30.56 14.57 -22.16
C THR A 167 -32.00 14.14 -22.42
N ALA A 168 -32.55 13.22 -21.62
CA ALA A 168 -33.95 12.76 -21.74
C ALA A 168 -34.97 13.73 -21.12
N ASN A 169 -34.58 14.57 -20.16
CA ASN A 169 -35.39 15.64 -19.57
C ASN A 169 -34.68 17.00 -19.74
N PRO A 170 -34.64 17.56 -20.96
CA PRO A 170 -34.21 18.95 -21.13
C PRO A 170 -35.22 19.84 -20.41
N VAL A 171 -34.74 20.60 -19.43
CA VAL A 171 -35.53 21.61 -18.69
C VAL A 171 -36.08 22.66 -19.65
#